data_AF-A0A8T1V020-F1
#
_entry.id   AF-A0A8T1V020-F1
#
_cell.length_a   1.000
_cell.length_b   1.000
_cell.length_c   1.000
_cell.angle_alpha   90.00
_cell.angle_beta   90.00
_cell.angle_gamma   90.00
#
_symmetry.space_group_name_H-M   'P 1'
#
loop_
_entity.id
_entity.type
_entity.pdbx_description
1 polymer ?
#
loop_
_entity_poly.entity_id
_entity_poly.type
_entity_poly.pdbx_seq_one_letter_code
_entity_poly.pdbx_strand_id
1 'polypeptide(L)'
;MGKATQINDTAEQEFSKLEQLLIQTADEVSSCLKALKSNLSEYDKHHGLLFLNTSMSFMRSGIRAAKDIAAELKHVAHQIDKSEGPSESEITAARSKIHRVSDAMLNLRKTARAYDRKNHLESLSELKAEEGRSNQDYHKSESEGSWFSEESVNMATWFQKEIVLTAPSRGFHLVTREVEKQLPELSRVKVGMANLFIKHTSASLSINENCDPDVRTDLEGAFNRIVPESWNKEFFRHTDEGDDDMPGHIKSTLIGASVNIPITNGKFNLGTWQGIYLCEHRNVGGWGSGHQRKVVVTIQGSTA
;
A
#
# COMPACT_ATOMS: atom_id res chain seq x y z
N MET A 1 -60.73 3.18 -11.05
CA MET A 1 -60.09 4.24 -10.24
C MET A 1 -59.00 3.73 -9.28
N GLY A 2 -58.57 2.46 -9.29
CA GLY A 2 -57.65 1.91 -8.26
C GLY A 2 -56.14 1.83 -8.56
N LYS A 3 -55.66 2.16 -9.78
CA LYS A 3 -54.23 2.05 -10.13
C LYS A 3 -53.37 3.24 -9.68
N ALA A 4 -53.93 4.45 -9.62
CA ALA A 4 -53.18 5.64 -9.22
C ALA A 4 -52.88 5.65 -7.72
N THR A 5 -53.83 5.20 -6.89
CA THR A 5 -53.67 5.10 -5.43
C THR A 5 -52.56 4.10 -5.05
N GLN A 6 -52.53 2.93 -5.69
CA GLN A 6 -51.54 1.88 -5.41
C GLN A 6 -50.09 2.28 -5.74
N ILE A 7 -49.89 3.10 -6.79
CA ILE A 7 -48.57 3.61 -7.19
C ILE A 7 -48.08 4.65 -6.17
N ASN A 8 -48.99 5.49 -5.65
CA ASN A 8 -48.67 6.46 -4.62
C ASN A 8 -48.29 5.78 -3.30
N ASP A 9 -49.05 4.77 -2.89
CA ASP A 9 -48.78 3.99 -1.67
C ASP A 9 -47.42 3.27 -1.72
N THR A 10 -47.03 2.76 -2.90
CA THR A 10 -45.73 2.07 -3.08
C THR A 10 -44.56 3.07 -3.05
N ALA A 11 -44.72 4.25 -3.65
CA ALA A 11 -43.69 5.27 -3.66
C ALA A 11 -43.47 5.88 -2.27
N GLU A 12 -44.54 6.12 -1.51
CA GLU A 12 -44.46 6.54 -0.11
C GLU A 12 -43.71 5.52 0.76
N GLN A 13 -43.96 4.22 0.57
CA GLN A 13 -43.25 3.16 1.29
C GLN A 13 -41.75 3.13 0.97
N GLU A 14 -41.36 3.30 -0.29
CA GLU A 14 -39.94 3.32 -0.68
C GLU A 14 -39.22 4.58 -0.18
N PHE A 15 -39.92 5.72 -0.13
CA PHE A 15 -39.39 6.97 0.44
C PHE A 15 -39.20 6.88 1.95
N SER A 16 -40.14 6.25 2.67
CA SER A 16 -39.99 5.99 4.10
C SER A 16 -38.79 5.06 4.39
N LYS A 17 -38.56 4.03 3.55
CA LYS A 17 -37.36 3.19 3.66
C LYS A 17 -36.07 3.98 3.39
N LEU A 18 -36.08 4.86 2.39
CA LEU A 18 -34.93 5.71 2.08
C LEU A 18 -34.60 6.65 3.25
N GLU A 19 -35.60 7.29 3.84
CA GLU A 19 -35.45 8.12 5.03
C GLU A 19 -34.79 7.32 6.17
N GLN A 20 -35.34 6.16 6.52
CA GLN A 20 -34.80 5.30 7.58
C GLN A 20 -33.35 4.94 7.33
N LEU A 21 -33.00 4.59 6.08
CA LEU A 21 -31.63 4.26 5.70
C LEU A 21 -30.68 5.46 5.84
N LEU A 22 -31.11 6.67 5.46
CA LEU A 22 -30.32 7.89 5.58
C LEU A 22 -30.08 8.26 7.06
N ILE A 23 -31.11 8.15 7.90
CA ILE A 23 -31.01 8.37 9.34
C ILE A 23 -30.06 7.36 9.96
N GLN A 24 -30.24 6.07 9.66
CA GLN A 24 -29.38 4.99 10.14
C GLN A 24 -27.92 5.24 9.76
N THR A 25 -27.65 5.56 8.49
CA THR A 25 -26.30 5.85 7.99
C THR A 25 -25.66 7.02 8.76
N ALA A 26 -26.41 8.10 8.98
CA ALA A 26 -25.91 9.24 9.73
C ALA A 26 -25.63 8.93 11.21
N ASP A 27 -26.44 8.06 11.83
CA ASP A 27 -26.25 7.59 13.20
C ASP A 27 -25.06 6.64 13.35
N GLU A 28 -24.86 5.74 12.40
CA GLU A 28 -23.69 4.86 12.33
C GLU A 28 -22.40 5.66 12.19
N VAL A 29 -22.38 6.65 11.28
CA VAL A 29 -21.23 7.56 11.11
C VAL A 29 -20.99 8.35 12.40
N SER A 30 -22.03 8.90 13.01
CA SER A 30 -21.90 9.64 14.28
C SER A 30 -21.36 8.77 15.42
N SER A 31 -21.78 7.51 15.49
CA SER A 31 -21.32 6.55 16.48
C SER A 31 -19.87 6.14 16.24
N CYS A 32 -19.50 5.89 14.98
CA CYS A 32 -18.13 5.61 14.57
C CYS A 32 -17.18 6.76 14.94
N LEU A 33 -17.56 8.01 14.63
CA LEU A 33 -16.77 9.20 14.95
C LEU A 33 -16.61 9.42 16.47
N LYS A 34 -17.64 9.10 17.26
CA LYS A 34 -17.55 9.12 18.74
C LYS A 34 -16.55 8.09 19.25
N ALA A 35 -16.63 6.84 18.76
CA ALA A 35 -15.70 5.78 19.13
C ALA A 35 -14.26 6.13 18.75
N LEU A 36 -14.04 6.63 17.52
CA LEU A 36 -12.72 7.10 17.07
C LEU A 36 -12.17 8.19 17.98
N LYS A 37 -12.97 9.21 18.31
CA LYS A 37 -12.57 10.27 19.24
C LYS A 37 -12.15 9.72 20.61
N SER A 38 -12.89 8.73 21.13
CA SER A 38 -12.55 8.08 22.41
C SER A 38 -11.21 7.35 22.32
N ASN A 39 -11.03 6.52 21.29
CA ASN A 39 -9.82 5.73 21.09
C ASN A 39 -8.58 6.61 20.88
N LEU A 40 -8.69 7.71 20.13
CA LEU A 40 -7.59 8.67 19.96
C LEU A 40 -7.22 9.35 21.28
N SER A 41 -8.22 9.71 22.09
CA SER A 41 -7.97 10.28 23.42
C SER A 41 -7.29 9.28 24.37
N GLU A 42 -7.64 8.00 24.27
CA GLU A 42 -7.01 6.92 25.05
C GLU A 42 -5.59 6.64 24.57
N TYR A 43 -5.37 6.60 23.25
CA TYR A 43 -4.06 6.49 22.64
C TYR A 43 -3.13 7.62 23.09
N ASP A 44 -3.60 8.87 23.02
CA ASP A 44 -2.86 10.06 23.47
C ASP A 44 -2.46 9.94 24.95
N LYS A 45 -3.38 9.48 25.80
CA LYS A 45 -3.12 9.25 27.23
C LYS A 45 -2.08 8.15 27.46
N HIS A 46 -2.18 7.03 26.75
CA HIS A 46 -1.23 5.91 26.87
C HIS A 46 0.20 6.28 26.46
N HIS A 47 0.35 7.19 25.49
CA HIS A 47 1.64 7.62 24.97
C HIS A 47 2.13 8.94 25.57
N GLY A 48 1.49 9.46 26.62
CA GLY A 48 1.91 10.68 27.32
C GLY A 48 1.72 11.98 26.52
N LEU A 49 0.92 11.98 25.45
CA LEU A 49 0.65 13.13 24.59
C LEU A 49 -0.41 14.03 25.23
N LEU A 50 0.02 15.01 26.04
CA LEU A 50 -0.89 15.76 26.93
C LEU A 50 -1.22 17.20 26.51
N PHE A 51 -0.46 17.83 25.61
CA PHE A 51 -0.57 19.29 25.41
C PHE A 51 -0.65 19.78 23.95
N LEU A 52 0.26 19.38 23.05
CA LEU A 52 0.30 19.85 21.66
C LEU A 52 0.56 18.69 20.70
N ASN A 53 0.05 18.79 19.47
CA ASN A 53 0.20 17.79 18.40
C ASN A 53 -0.31 16.37 18.72
N THR A 54 -1.28 16.24 19.63
CA THR A 54 -1.88 14.94 19.94
C THR A 54 -2.68 14.40 18.76
N SER A 55 -2.87 13.07 18.67
CA SER A 55 -3.62 12.41 17.60
C SER A 55 -5.05 12.96 17.53
N MET A 56 -5.64 13.21 18.69
CA MET A 56 -6.95 13.83 18.79
C MET A 56 -6.97 15.27 18.27
N SER A 57 -5.96 16.08 18.59
CA SER A 57 -5.88 17.46 18.11
C SER A 57 -5.72 17.53 16.58
N PHE A 58 -4.91 16.64 16.01
CA PHE A 58 -4.64 16.56 14.58
C PHE A 58 -5.88 16.16 13.79
N MET A 59 -6.67 15.24 14.34
CA MET A 59 -7.87 14.71 13.70
C MET A 59 -9.13 15.55 13.94
N ARG A 60 -9.08 16.50 14.90
CA ARG A 60 -10.25 17.22 15.40
C ARG A 60 -11.08 17.91 14.31
N SER A 61 -10.42 18.60 13.39
CA SER A 61 -11.10 19.34 12.32
C SER A 61 -11.83 18.39 11.37
N GLY A 62 -11.19 17.30 10.96
CA GLY A 62 -11.79 16.27 10.10
C GLY A 62 -12.97 15.57 10.78
N ILE A 63 -12.84 15.21 12.07
CA ILE A 63 -13.93 14.60 12.85
C ILE A 63 -15.14 15.55 12.91
N ARG A 64 -14.90 16.85 13.13
CA ARG A 64 -15.96 17.87 13.16
C ARG A 64 -16.65 18.00 11.82
N ALA A 65 -15.89 18.14 10.73
CA ALA A 65 -16.44 18.25 9.39
C ALA A 65 -17.29 17.03 9.00
N ALA A 66 -16.82 15.82 9.28
CA ALA A 66 -17.58 14.59 9.01
C ALA A 66 -18.88 14.53 9.84
N LYS A 67 -18.84 14.98 11.09
CA LYS A 67 -20.02 15.06 11.96
C LYS A 67 -21.05 16.09 11.46
N ASP A 68 -20.58 17.25 11.00
CA ASP A 68 -21.46 18.30 10.47
C ASP A 68 -22.17 17.81 9.20
N ILE A 69 -21.46 17.10 8.31
CA ILE A 69 -22.06 16.51 7.11
C ILE A 69 -23.04 15.37 7.46
N ALA A 70 -22.75 14.56 8.49
CA ALA A 70 -23.71 13.56 8.96
C ALA A 70 -24.99 14.21 9.53
N ALA A 71 -24.89 15.37 10.19
CA ALA A 71 -26.05 16.13 10.63
C ALA A 71 -26.85 16.71 9.44
N GLU A 72 -26.17 17.18 8.39
CA GLU A 72 -26.83 17.60 7.14
C GLU A 72 -27.56 16.42 6.46
N LEU A 73 -27.01 15.20 6.51
CA LEU A 73 -27.65 14.00 5.96
C LEU A 73 -28.97 13.69 6.69
N LYS A 74 -28.98 13.82 8.03
CA LYS A 74 -30.23 13.71 8.81
C LYS A 74 -31.24 14.78 8.46
N HIS A 75 -30.78 16.00 8.21
CA HIS A 75 -31.66 17.08 7.79
C HIS A 75 -32.31 16.74 6.44
N VAL A 76 -31.57 16.21 5.47
CA VAL A 76 -32.14 15.78 4.18
C VAL A 76 -33.14 14.64 4.36
N ALA A 77 -32.85 13.68 5.23
CA ALA A 77 -33.81 12.62 5.54
C ALA A 77 -35.14 13.18 6.06
N HIS A 78 -35.09 14.13 7.00
CA HIS A 78 -36.31 14.75 7.55
C HIS A 78 -37.03 15.69 6.58
N GLN A 79 -36.36 16.19 5.54
CA GLN A 79 -37.03 16.92 4.45
C GLN A 79 -37.79 15.96 3.53
N ILE A 80 -37.23 14.78 3.27
CA ILE A 80 -37.88 13.71 2.50
C ILE A 80 -39.17 13.25 3.21
N ASP A 81 -39.13 13.09 4.53
CA ASP A 81 -40.31 12.75 5.37
C ASP A 81 -41.44 13.79 5.29
N LYS A 82 -41.07 15.07 5.20
CA LYS A 82 -42.04 16.20 5.16
C LYS A 82 -42.54 16.53 3.76
N SER A 83 -42.00 15.90 2.72
CA SER A 83 -42.40 16.14 1.35
C SER A 83 -43.80 15.60 1.10
N GLU A 84 -44.63 16.32 0.33
CA GLU A 84 -45.98 15.86 -0.02
C GLU A 84 -45.95 14.70 -1.06
N GLY A 85 -44.77 14.33 -1.55
CA GLY A 85 -44.56 13.20 -2.43
C GLY A 85 -43.15 13.13 -3.05
N PRO A 86 -42.84 12.04 -3.76
CA PRO A 86 -41.52 11.77 -4.34
C PRO A 86 -40.99 12.88 -5.25
N SER A 87 -39.89 13.55 -4.86
CA SER A 87 -39.21 14.52 -5.72
C SER A 87 -37.83 14.04 -6.17
N GLU A 88 -37.54 14.18 -7.47
CA GLU A 88 -36.21 13.93 -8.05
C GLU A 88 -35.13 14.85 -7.43
N SER A 89 -35.50 16.06 -7.03
CA SER A 89 -34.58 16.99 -6.37
C SER A 89 -34.14 16.49 -4.99
N GLU A 90 -35.03 15.82 -4.26
CA GLU A 90 -34.76 15.27 -2.93
C GLU A 90 -33.90 14.01 -2.99
N ILE A 91 -34.17 13.12 -3.97
CA ILE A 91 -33.32 11.96 -4.24
C ILE A 91 -31.91 12.42 -4.62
N THR A 92 -31.80 13.44 -5.46
CA THR A 92 -30.51 14.01 -5.88
C THR A 92 -29.77 14.64 -4.69
N ALA A 93 -30.48 15.36 -3.82
CA ALA A 93 -29.93 15.92 -2.60
C ALA A 93 -29.43 14.82 -1.66
N ALA A 94 -30.21 13.75 -1.43
CA ALA A 94 -29.82 12.61 -0.61
C ALA A 94 -28.56 11.93 -1.14
N ARG A 95 -28.52 11.64 -2.45
CA ARG A 95 -27.34 11.04 -3.10
C ARG A 95 -26.10 11.91 -2.95
N SER A 96 -26.23 13.21 -3.21
CA SER A 96 -25.14 14.17 -3.06
C SER A 96 -24.61 14.21 -1.63
N LYS A 97 -25.50 14.20 -0.62
CA LYS A 97 -25.09 14.18 0.80
C LYS A 97 -24.44 12.86 1.20
N ILE A 98 -24.94 11.71 0.75
CA ILE A 98 -24.29 10.40 0.99
C ILE A 98 -22.86 10.41 0.44
N HIS A 99 -22.65 10.91 -0.78
CA HIS A 99 -21.31 11.00 -1.37
C HIS A 99 -20.40 11.92 -0.55
N ARG A 100 -20.91 13.08 -0.11
CA ARG A 100 -20.16 13.98 0.78
C ARG A 100 -19.79 13.32 2.12
N VAL A 101 -20.66 12.50 2.70
CA VAL A 101 -20.33 11.73 3.92
C VAL A 101 -19.20 10.74 3.64
N SER A 102 -19.28 9.99 2.54
CA SER A 102 -18.23 9.05 2.12
C SER A 102 -16.88 9.77 1.93
N ASP A 103 -16.88 10.90 1.22
CA ASP A 103 -15.67 11.69 0.96
C ASP A 103 -15.07 12.24 2.27
N ALA A 104 -15.91 12.71 3.18
CA ALA A 104 -15.46 13.20 4.48
C ALA A 104 -14.80 12.09 5.33
N MET A 105 -15.39 10.90 5.34
CA MET A 105 -14.82 9.72 6.01
C MET A 105 -13.52 9.25 5.36
N LEU A 106 -13.43 9.30 4.03
CA LEU A 106 -12.21 8.98 3.30
C LEU A 106 -11.08 9.99 3.58
N ASN A 107 -11.42 11.28 3.62
CA ASN A 107 -10.48 12.34 3.98
C ASN A 107 -10.00 12.18 5.43
N LEU A 108 -10.89 11.81 6.35
CA LEU A 108 -10.52 11.51 7.73
C LEU A 108 -9.50 10.37 7.80
N ARG A 109 -9.71 9.30 7.03
CA ARG A 109 -8.74 8.19 6.90
C ARG A 109 -7.40 8.64 6.34
N LYS A 110 -7.40 9.56 5.36
CA LYS A 110 -6.15 10.14 4.81
C LYS A 110 -5.41 10.97 5.86
N THR A 111 -6.14 11.78 6.63
CA THR A 111 -5.58 12.59 7.73
C THR A 111 -4.99 11.71 8.82
N ALA A 112 -5.65 10.62 9.21
CA ALA A 112 -5.11 9.65 10.18
C ALA A 112 -3.77 9.09 9.70
N ARG A 113 -3.70 8.64 8.45
CA ARG A 113 -2.45 8.12 7.88
C ARG A 113 -1.35 9.17 7.76
N ALA A 114 -1.72 10.45 7.59
CA ALA A 114 -0.75 11.54 7.59
C ALA A 114 -0.19 11.79 8.99
N TYR A 115 -1.04 11.71 10.03
CA TYR A 115 -0.61 11.75 11.42
C TYR A 115 0.37 10.61 11.74
N ASP A 116 0.03 9.37 11.37
CA ASP A 116 0.90 8.21 11.61
C ASP A 116 2.28 8.41 10.97
N ARG A 117 2.30 8.83 9.69
CA ARG A 117 3.56 9.14 8.99
C ARG A 117 4.35 10.23 9.70
N LYS A 118 3.69 11.30 10.13
CA LYS A 118 4.35 12.42 10.82
C LYS A 118 4.97 11.97 12.15
N ASN A 119 4.25 11.20 12.96
CA ASN A 119 4.75 10.76 14.28
C ASN A 119 5.79 9.63 14.17
N HIS A 120 5.71 8.76 13.17
CA HIS A 120 6.79 7.82 12.90
C HIS A 120 8.05 8.52 12.38
N LEU A 121 7.92 9.62 11.64
CA LEU A 121 9.04 10.47 11.24
C LEU A 121 9.58 11.32 12.41
N GLU A 122 8.71 11.81 13.29
CA GLU A 122 9.11 12.55 14.49
C GLU A 122 9.80 11.63 15.51
N SER A 123 9.32 10.40 15.71
CA SER A 123 10.01 9.35 16.48
C SER A 123 11.42 9.04 15.92
N LEU A 124 11.57 9.01 14.59
CA LEU A 124 12.88 8.86 13.93
C LEU A 124 13.74 10.14 14.02
N SER A 125 13.12 11.31 14.22
CA SER A 125 13.82 12.60 14.40
C SER A 125 14.21 12.86 15.85
N GLU A 126 13.45 12.38 16.83
CA GLU A 126 13.79 12.39 18.26
C GLU A 126 14.95 11.42 18.53
N LEU A 127 15.00 10.29 17.81
CA LEU A 127 16.19 9.41 17.76
C LEU A 127 17.41 10.07 17.09
N LYS A 128 17.22 11.12 16.29
CA LYS A 128 18.30 11.94 15.72
C LYS A 128 18.63 13.17 16.57
N ALA A 129 17.84 13.50 17.59
CA ALA A 129 18.09 14.63 18.48
C ALA A 129 19.16 14.34 19.55
N GLU A 130 19.60 13.08 19.69
CA GLU A 130 20.77 12.71 20.51
C GLU A 130 22.11 12.81 19.74
N GLU A 131 22.09 13.00 18.42
CA GLU A 131 23.31 13.18 17.63
C GLU A 131 23.28 14.48 16.80
N GLY A 132 23.99 15.50 17.30
CA GLY A 132 24.60 16.49 16.41
C GLY A 132 23.97 17.89 16.43
N ARG A 133 24.61 18.75 17.22
CA ARG A 133 24.54 20.22 17.15
C ARG A 133 25.03 20.79 15.80
N SER A 134 24.48 21.96 15.46
CA SER A 134 24.92 22.99 14.48
C SER A 134 24.64 22.68 13.00
N ASN A 135 24.25 23.61 12.12
CA ASN A 135 24.06 25.07 12.12
C ASN A 135 23.15 25.39 10.89
N GLN A 136 22.02 26.07 11.04
CA GLN A 136 21.77 27.49 10.74
C GLN A 136 21.54 27.90 9.26
N ASP A 137 20.43 28.63 9.10
CA ASP A 137 19.93 29.50 8.01
C ASP A 137 19.33 28.83 6.75
N TYR A 138 18.11 29.15 6.29
CA TYR A 138 17.52 30.48 6.12
C TYR A 138 15.97 30.51 6.23
N HIS A 139 15.48 31.57 6.87
CA HIS A 139 14.11 32.08 6.89
C HIS A 139 13.76 32.89 5.60
N LYS A 140 12.45 33.19 5.45
CA LYS A 140 11.72 34.03 4.45
C LYS A 140 11.19 33.22 3.25
N SER A 141 9.93 33.31 2.84
CA SER A 141 8.89 34.33 3.04
C SER A 141 7.50 33.75 2.77
N GLU A 142 6.55 34.02 3.67
CA GLU A 142 5.13 34.15 3.30
C GLU A 142 4.93 35.52 2.66
N SER A 143 4.43 35.55 1.42
CA SER A 143 3.47 36.57 0.96
C SER A 143 3.04 36.28 -0.49
N GLU A 144 1.74 36.09 -0.63
CA GLU A 144 0.91 36.43 -1.80
C GLU A 144 0.99 35.57 -3.08
N GLY A 145 -0.16 34.95 -3.39
CA GLY A 145 -0.76 35.11 -4.71
C GLY A 145 -0.53 34.01 -5.74
N SER A 146 -1.10 32.82 -5.51
CA SER A 146 -1.79 31.98 -6.51
C SER A 146 -1.82 30.52 -6.02
N TRP A 147 -2.92 30.09 -5.40
CA TRP A 147 -3.09 28.71 -4.93
C TRP A 147 -3.97 27.84 -5.84
N PHE A 148 -4.22 28.30 -7.07
CA PHE A 148 -4.63 27.43 -8.16
C PHE A 148 -3.45 27.26 -9.12
N SER A 149 -2.34 26.71 -8.64
CA SER A 149 -1.60 25.83 -9.54
C SER A 149 -2.51 24.65 -9.81
N GLU A 150 -2.69 24.26 -11.06
CA GLU A 150 -3.06 22.90 -11.39
C GLU A 150 -2.09 21.99 -10.62
N GLU A 151 -2.47 21.54 -9.41
CA GLU A 151 -1.85 20.39 -8.81
C GLU A 151 -2.12 19.30 -9.82
N SER A 152 -1.09 18.99 -10.62
CA SER A 152 -1.00 17.77 -11.38
C SER A 152 -1.47 16.68 -10.43
N VAL A 153 -2.70 16.19 -10.63
CA VAL A 153 -3.19 15.03 -9.90
C VAL A 153 -2.11 14.00 -10.13
N ASN A 154 -1.35 13.69 -9.09
CA ASN A 154 -0.19 12.83 -9.21
C ASN A 154 -0.76 11.42 -9.37
N MET A 155 -1.17 11.12 -10.60
CA MET A 155 -1.87 9.91 -10.96
C MET A 155 -0.92 8.76 -10.68
N ALA A 156 -1.40 7.79 -9.90
CA ALA A 156 -0.65 6.56 -9.67
C ALA A 156 -0.34 5.92 -11.02
N THR A 157 0.94 5.94 -11.40
CA THR A 157 1.40 5.41 -12.67
C THR A 157 1.71 3.93 -12.46
N TRP A 158 1.15 3.10 -13.33
CA TRP A 158 1.44 1.68 -13.41
C TRP A 158 2.35 1.43 -14.59
N PHE A 159 3.41 0.68 -14.35
CA PHE A 159 4.34 0.24 -15.36
C PHE A 159 4.63 -1.24 -15.15
N GLN A 160 4.64 -2.01 -16.23
CA GLN A 160 5.00 -3.42 -16.17
C GLN A 160 5.92 -3.78 -17.33
N LYS A 161 6.99 -4.52 -17.04
CA LYS A 161 7.99 -4.93 -18.02
C LYS A 161 8.57 -6.29 -17.67
N GLU A 162 8.82 -7.13 -18.67
CA GLU A 162 9.62 -8.34 -18.52
C GLU A 162 11.10 -7.99 -18.74
N ILE A 163 11.95 -8.39 -17.80
CA ILE A 163 13.41 -8.29 -17.87
C ILE A 163 14.01 -9.70 -17.84
N VAL A 164 15.26 -9.82 -18.28
CA VAL A 164 16.01 -11.08 -18.23
C VAL A 164 17.22 -10.90 -17.34
N LEU A 165 17.34 -11.76 -16.33
CA LEU A 165 18.48 -11.81 -15.43
C LEU A 165 19.34 -13.04 -15.72
N THR A 166 20.65 -12.92 -15.53
CA THR A 166 21.59 -14.01 -15.82
C THR A 166 22.23 -14.54 -14.53
N ALA A 167 22.14 -15.85 -14.30
CA ALA A 167 22.80 -16.55 -13.21
C ALA A 167 23.82 -17.55 -13.77
N PRO A 168 25.12 -17.21 -13.90
CA PRO A 168 26.11 -17.99 -14.65
C PRO A 168 26.30 -19.46 -14.19
N SER A 169 25.86 -19.78 -12.97
CA SER A 169 25.94 -21.10 -12.36
C SER A 169 24.86 -21.23 -11.28
N ARG A 170 24.73 -22.41 -10.68
CA ARG A 170 24.02 -22.56 -9.40
C ARG A 170 24.59 -21.61 -8.35
N GLY A 171 23.73 -21.08 -7.50
CA GLY A 171 24.09 -20.26 -6.35
C GLY A 171 23.27 -18.97 -6.22
N PHE A 172 23.73 -18.12 -5.32
CA PHE A 172 23.12 -16.82 -5.00
C PHE A 172 23.87 -15.72 -5.75
N HIS A 173 23.16 -14.97 -6.60
CA HIS A 173 23.75 -13.95 -7.48
C HIS A 173 23.21 -12.56 -7.18
N LEU A 174 24.08 -11.60 -6.90
CA LEU A 174 23.71 -10.20 -6.70
C LEU A 174 23.38 -9.54 -8.05
N VAL A 175 22.11 -9.22 -8.27
CA VAL A 175 21.57 -8.76 -9.58
C VAL A 175 21.02 -7.33 -9.55
N THR A 176 21.15 -6.60 -8.43
CA THR A 176 20.61 -5.22 -8.28
C THR A 176 20.95 -4.33 -9.46
N ARG A 177 22.22 -4.28 -9.90
CA ARG A 177 22.66 -3.44 -11.01
C ARG A 177 22.09 -3.88 -12.37
N GLU A 178 21.94 -5.18 -12.57
CA GLU A 178 21.37 -5.75 -13.81
C GLU A 178 19.88 -5.41 -13.92
N VAL A 179 19.16 -5.47 -12.80
CA VAL A 179 17.77 -5.02 -12.69
C VAL A 179 17.65 -3.53 -12.98
N GLU A 180 18.43 -2.68 -12.30
CA GLU A 180 18.39 -1.21 -12.47
C GLU A 180 18.69 -0.79 -13.91
N LYS A 181 19.68 -1.43 -14.55
CA LYS A 181 20.04 -1.17 -15.95
C LYS A 181 18.88 -1.44 -16.91
N GLN A 182 18.01 -2.40 -16.61
CA GLN A 182 16.86 -2.76 -17.44
C GLN A 182 15.58 -1.97 -17.08
N LEU A 183 15.62 -1.12 -16.05
CA LEU A 183 14.48 -0.35 -15.55
C LEU A 183 14.74 1.16 -15.52
N PRO A 184 15.02 1.81 -16.66
CA PRO A 184 15.16 3.28 -16.72
C PRO A 184 13.91 4.02 -16.22
N GLU A 185 12.74 3.38 -16.28
CA GLU A 185 11.45 3.91 -15.85
C GLU A 185 11.39 4.15 -14.33
N LEU A 186 12.26 3.48 -13.56
CA LEU A 186 12.41 3.69 -12.11
C LEU A 186 12.62 5.16 -11.78
N SER A 187 13.44 5.86 -12.59
CA SER A 187 13.80 7.28 -12.41
C SER A 187 12.60 8.24 -12.41
N ARG A 188 11.46 7.83 -12.99
CA ARG A 188 10.25 8.65 -13.12
C ARG A 188 9.38 8.59 -11.86
N VAL A 189 9.62 7.63 -10.98
CA VAL A 189 8.79 7.37 -9.80
C VAL A 189 9.34 8.08 -8.57
N LYS A 190 8.59 9.02 -8.02
CA LYS A 190 8.96 9.78 -6.83
C LYS A 190 8.77 8.95 -5.56
N VAL A 191 7.61 8.31 -5.41
CA VAL A 191 7.32 7.37 -4.31
C VAL A 191 6.50 6.22 -4.87
N GLY A 192 6.92 4.99 -4.61
CA GLY A 192 6.23 3.84 -5.16
C GLY A 192 6.70 2.52 -4.61
N MET A 193 6.35 1.46 -5.33
CA MET A 193 6.68 0.08 -5.03
C MET A 193 7.00 -0.64 -6.34
N ALA A 194 8.08 -1.42 -6.34
CA ALA A 194 8.42 -2.37 -7.40
C ALA A 194 8.21 -3.80 -6.90
N ASN A 195 7.31 -4.54 -7.53
CA ASN A 195 7.24 -5.98 -7.39
C ASN A 195 8.06 -6.63 -8.50
N LEU A 196 9.00 -7.51 -8.14
CA LEU A 196 9.75 -8.34 -9.07
C LEU A 196 9.28 -9.78 -8.88
N PHE A 197 8.73 -10.39 -9.92
CA PHE A 197 8.20 -11.76 -9.92
C PHE A 197 8.95 -12.62 -10.94
N ILE A 198 9.62 -13.67 -10.50
CA ILE A 198 10.34 -14.60 -11.37
C ILE A 198 9.39 -15.63 -11.97
N LYS A 199 9.45 -15.82 -13.29
CA LYS A 199 8.63 -16.81 -14.03
C LYS A 199 9.32 -18.18 -14.12
N HIS A 200 9.83 -18.66 -12.99
CA HIS A 200 10.59 -19.90 -12.86
C HIS A 200 10.24 -20.60 -11.55
N THR A 201 10.14 -21.92 -11.56
CA THR A 201 9.72 -22.73 -10.41
C THR A 201 10.89 -23.33 -9.64
N SER A 202 12.08 -23.40 -10.25
CA SER A 202 13.32 -23.88 -9.64
C SER A 202 14.38 -22.79 -9.46
N ALA A 203 14.00 -21.52 -9.57
CA ALA A 203 14.79 -20.35 -9.23
C ALA A 203 13.93 -19.35 -8.45
N SER A 204 14.55 -18.49 -7.65
CA SER A 204 13.85 -17.59 -6.71
C SER A 204 14.49 -16.22 -6.62
N LEU A 205 13.80 -15.29 -5.97
CA LEU A 205 14.30 -13.94 -5.69
C LEU A 205 14.35 -13.70 -4.18
N SER A 206 15.41 -13.07 -3.70
CA SER A 206 15.54 -12.67 -2.30
C SER A 206 16.18 -11.29 -2.15
N ILE A 207 16.15 -10.75 -0.94
CA ILE A 207 16.89 -9.54 -0.57
C ILE A 207 17.82 -9.91 0.58
N ASN A 208 19.12 -9.69 0.41
CA ASN A 208 20.13 -10.00 1.43
C ASN A 208 21.34 -9.05 1.30
N GLU A 209 22.39 -9.31 2.07
CA GLU A 209 23.60 -8.49 2.14
C GLU A 209 24.24 -8.25 0.76
N ASN A 210 24.64 -7.04 0.40
CA ASN A 210 25.21 -6.73 -0.91
C ASN A 210 26.74 -6.52 -0.92
N CYS A 211 27.39 -6.64 0.24
CA CYS A 211 28.79 -6.27 0.43
C CYS A 211 29.72 -7.49 0.44
N ASP A 212 29.54 -8.40 1.38
CA ASP A 212 30.42 -9.55 1.52
C ASP A 212 30.06 -10.69 0.53
N PRO A 213 30.96 -11.09 -0.39
CA PRO A 213 30.72 -12.23 -1.26
C PRO A 213 30.55 -13.56 -0.50
N ASP A 214 31.10 -13.71 0.70
CA ASP A 214 31.04 -14.97 1.47
C ASP A 214 29.60 -15.29 1.89
N VAL A 215 28.75 -14.28 2.10
CA VAL A 215 27.31 -14.48 2.36
C VAL A 215 26.64 -15.31 1.26
N ARG A 216 27.01 -15.09 -0.01
CA ARG A 216 26.47 -15.86 -1.15
C ARG A 216 26.92 -17.31 -1.13
N THR A 217 28.19 -17.53 -0.79
CA THR A 217 28.79 -18.86 -0.69
C THR A 217 28.17 -19.65 0.47
N ASP A 218 28.01 -19.00 1.63
CA ASP A 218 27.44 -19.62 2.83
C ASP A 218 25.96 -19.93 2.65
N LEU A 219 25.18 -19.03 2.02
CA LEU A 219 23.78 -19.30 1.68
C LEU A 219 23.67 -20.53 0.76
N GLU A 220 24.47 -20.63 -0.28
CA GLU A 220 24.49 -21.81 -1.16
C GLU A 220 24.83 -23.09 -0.38
N GLY A 221 25.87 -23.03 0.46
CA GLY A 221 26.26 -24.14 1.32
C GLY A 221 25.17 -24.53 2.31
N ALA A 222 24.45 -23.56 2.90
CA ALA A 222 23.39 -23.81 3.86
C ALA A 222 22.16 -24.43 3.18
N PHE A 223 21.71 -23.87 2.06
CA PHE A 223 20.55 -24.39 1.33
C PHE A 223 20.79 -25.79 0.76
N ASN A 224 22.01 -26.13 0.37
CA ASN A 224 22.38 -27.50 -0.02
C ASN A 224 22.38 -28.51 1.14
N ARG A 225 22.45 -28.04 2.40
CA ARG A 225 22.29 -28.88 3.60
C ARG A 225 20.84 -28.98 4.06
N ILE A 226 20.06 -27.91 3.87
CA ILE A 226 18.62 -27.87 4.20
C ILE A 226 17.80 -28.73 3.23
N VAL A 227 18.15 -28.69 1.94
CA VAL A 227 17.53 -29.52 0.90
C VAL A 227 18.64 -30.18 0.06
N PRO A 228 19.22 -31.29 0.56
CA PRO A 228 20.24 -32.04 -0.16
C PRO A 228 19.69 -32.73 -1.40
N GLU A 229 20.51 -32.82 -2.44
CA GLU A 229 20.20 -33.60 -3.65
C GLU A 229 20.09 -35.10 -3.37
N SER A 230 20.77 -35.61 -2.32
CA SER A 230 20.72 -37.02 -1.93
C SER A 230 19.29 -37.51 -1.63
N TRP A 231 18.39 -36.61 -1.22
CA TRP A 231 16.98 -36.92 -0.97
C TRP A 231 16.23 -37.40 -2.21
N ASN A 232 16.73 -37.11 -3.42
CA ASN A 232 16.18 -37.67 -4.66
C ASN A 232 16.23 -39.20 -4.69
N LYS A 233 17.23 -39.80 -4.03
CA LYS A 233 17.38 -41.26 -3.94
C LYS A 233 16.62 -41.87 -2.76
N GLU A 234 16.01 -41.03 -1.92
CA GLU A 234 15.37 -41.45 -0.68
C GLU A 234 13.84 -41.43 -0.80
N PHE A 235 13.25 -40.28 -1.18
CA PHE A 235 11.79 -40.12 -1.13
C PHE A 235 11.17 -39.16 -2.15
N PHE A 236 11.96 -38.39 -2.91
CA PHE A 236 11.38 -37.58 -3.98
C PHE A 236 10.89 -38.44 -5.14
N ARG A 237 9.73 -38.05 -5.69
CA ARG A 237 9.10 -38.74 -6.83
C ARG A 237 9.30 -37.99 -8.15
N HIS A 238 9.55 -36.68 -8.09
CA HIS A 238 9.74 -35.82 -9.24
C HIS A 238 11.24 -35.65 -9.48
N THR A 239 11.85 -36.57 -10.22
CA THR A 239 13.31 -36.61 -10.42
C THR A 239 13.69 -36.64 -11.90
N ASP A 240 12.74 -36.30 -12.77
CA ASP A 240 12.85 -36.54 -14.21
C ASP A 240 13.87 -35.60 -14.87
N GLU A 241 14.12 -34.42 -14.31
CA GLU A 241 15.07 -33.44 -14.86
C GLU A 241 16.44 -33.41 -14.15
N GLY A 242 16.75 -34.43 -13.35
CA GLY A 242 18.06 -34.62 -12.73
C GLY A 242 18.11 -34.39 -11.21
N ASP A 243 19.31 -34.60 -10.64
CA ASP A 243 19.52 -34.64 -9.18
C ASP A 243 19.30 -33.29 -8.47
N ASP A 244 19.20 -32.18 -9.20
CA ASP A 244 18.95 -30.84 -8.64
C ASP A 244 17.52 -30.34 -8.87
N ASP A 245 16.66 -31.13 -9.52
CA ASP A 245 15.32 -30.73 -9.94
C ASP A 245 14.37 -30.47 -8.76
N MET A 246 13.89 -31.52 -8.09
CA MET A 246 13.03 -31.37 -6.91
C MET A 246 13.68 -30.54 -5.80
N PRO A 247 14.98 -30.67 -5.49
CA PRO A 247 15.65 -29.77 -4.56
C PRO A 247 15.49 -28.30 -4.96
N GLY A 248 15.65 -27.97 -6.24
CA GLY A 248 15.47 -26.62 -6.75
C GLY A 248 14.04 -26.08 -6.56
N HIS A 249 13.04 -26.93 -6.80
CA HIS A 249 11.64 -26.60 -6.53
C HIS A 249 11.36 -26.28 -5.05
N ILE A 250 11.94 -27.07 -4.13
CA ILE A 250 11.74 -26.86 -2.70
C ILE A 250 12.47 -25.60 -2.24
N LYS A 251 13.73 -25.41 -2.64
CA LYS A 251 14.49 -24.19 -2.30
C LYS A 251 13.80 -22.95 -2.83
N SER A 252 13.25 -23.00 -4.04
CA SER A 252 12.43 -21.93 -4.61
C SER A 252 11.17 -21.66 -3.80
N THR A 253 10.48 -22.70 -3.34
CA THR A 253 9.29 -22.58 -2.49
C THR A 253 9.60 -21.98 -1.12
N LEU A 254 10.76 -22.33 -0.53
CA LEU A 254 11.21 -21.80 0.75
C LEU A 254 11.59 -20.31 0.68
N ILE A 255 12.23 -19.88 -0.41
CA ILE A 255 12.68 -18.49 -0.59
C ILE A 255 11.54 -17.60 -1.12
N GLY A 256 10.81 -18.08 -2.13
CA GLY A 256 9.72 -17.37 -2.79
C GLY A 256 10.05 -16.86 -4.19
N ALA A 257 9.01 -16.72 -5.00
CA ALA A 257 9.12 -16.28 -6.40
C ALA A 257 9.17 -14.75 -6.58
N SER A 258 9.06 -13.96 -5.51
CA SER A 258 8.97 -12.51 -5.67
C SER A 258 9.51 -11.72 -4.50
N VAL A 259 9.98 -10.51 -4.81
CA VAL A 259 10.35 -9.49 -3.82
C VAL A 259 9.59 -8.20 -4.11
N ASN A 260 9.29 -7.45 -3.06
CA ASN A 260 8.58 -6.19 -3.15
C ASN A 260 9.45 -5.09 -2.53
N ILE A 261 9.81 -4.08 -3.32
CA ILE A 261 10.87 -3.12 -3.00
C ILE A 261 10.29 -1.70 -3.06
N PRO A 262 10.34 -0.93 -1.97
CA PRO A 262 9.91 0.46 -1.99
C PRO A 262 10.78 1.29 -2.96
N ILE A 263 10.17 2.30 -3.59
CA ILE A 263 10.87 3.25 -4.47
C ILE A 263 10.82 4.62 -3.82
N THR A 264 11.94 5.33 -3.82
CA THR A 264 12.02 6.72 -3.37
C THR A 264 12.95 7.51 -4.28
N ASN A 265 12.46 8.64 -4.81
CA ASN A 265 13.18 9.55 -5.69
C ASN A 265 13.92 8.84 -6.82
N GLY A 266 13.20 7.99 -7.54
CA GLY A 266 13.71 7.33 -8.73
C GLY A 266 14.65 6.14 -8.47
N LYS A 267 14.76 5.67 -7.22
CA LYS A 267 15.68 4.60 -6.80
C LYS A 267 14.97 3.56 -5.94
N PHE A 268 15.46 2.32 -5.99
CA PHE A 268 15.10 1.33 -4.99
C PHE A 268 15.54 1.82 -3.61
N ASN A 269 14.61 1.85 -2.66
CA ASN A 269 14.85 2.25 -1.28
C ASN A 269 15.19 1.00 -0.46
N LEU A 270 16.35 0.42 -0.78
CA LEU A 270 16.98 -0.68 -0.06
C LEU A 270 17.84 -0.11 1.08
N GLY A 271 17.96 -0.84 2.18
CA GLY A 271 18.96 -0.52 3.21
C GLY A 271 20.38 -0.56 2.65
N THR A 272 21.34 0.07 3.34
CA THR A 272 22.75 0.18 2.91
C THR A 272 23.33 -1.16 2.46
N TRP A 273 23.05 -2.21 3.23
CA TRP A 273 23.54 -3.55 2.99
C TRP A 273 22.60 -4.41 2.17
N GLN A 274 21.43 -3.93 1.74
CA GLN A 274 20.48 -4.77 1.01
C GLN A 274 20.74 -4.75 -0.51
N GLY A 275 20.65 -5.92 -1.12
CA GLY A 275 20.72 -6.12 -2.56
C GLY A 275 19.69 -7.15 -3.03
N ILE A 276 19.35 -7.08 -4.32
CA ILE A 276 18.43 -8.01 -4.97
C ILE A 276 19.23 -9.21 -5.43
N TYR A 277 18.78 -10.39 -5.06
CA TYR A 277 19.42 -11.66 -5.36
C TYR A 277 18.58 -12.48 -6.33
N LEU A 278 19.24 -13.03 -7.35
CA LEU A 278 18.74 -14.15 -8.12
C LEU A 278 19.34 -15.43 -7.55
N CYS A 279 18.50 -16.30 -6.97
CA CYS A 279 18.93 -17.57 -6.43
C CYS A 279 18.65 -18.67 -7.46
N GLU A 280 19.70 -19.15 -8.11
CA GLU A 280 19.67 -20.23 -9.08
C GLU A 280 19.92 -21.56 -8.37
N HIS A 281 18.94 -22.46 -8.38
CA HIS A 281 19.05 -23.72 -7.63
C HIS A 281 19.45 -24.91 -8.50
N ARG A 282 19.46 -24.75 -9.82
CA ARG A 282 19.85 -25.80 -10.78
C ARG A 282 21.29 -25.57 -11.27
N ASN A 283 22.02 -26.65 -11.54
CA ASN A 283 23.38 -26.60 -12.10
C ASN A 283 23.39 -26.09 -13.53
N VAL A 284 22.39 -26.49 -14.30
CA VAL A 284 22.05 -25.93 -15.60
C VAL A 284 20.60 -25.52 -15.52
N GLY A 285 20.29 -24.28 -15.90
CA GLY A 285 18.91 -23.85 -15.77
C GLY A 285 17.97 -24.69 -16.64
N GLY A 286 16.71 -24.83 -16.17
CA GLY A 286 15.72 -25.75 -16.73
C GLY A 286 15.56 -25.73 -18.26
N TRP A 287 14.89 -26.76 -18.77
CA TRP A 287 14.88 -27.14 -20.19
C TRP A 287 14.77 -25.95 -21.15
N GLY A 288 15.78 -25.77 -22.01
CA GLY A 288 15.79 -24.76 -23.08
C GLY A 288 16.08 -23.31 -22.67
N SER A 289 16.30 -23.00 -21.38
CA SER A 289 16.50 -21.60 -20.91
C SER A 289 17.94 -21.26 -20.51
N GLY A 290 18.81 -22.27 -20.33
CA GLY A 290 20.15 -22.05 -19.80
C GLY A 290 20.13 -21.23 -18.51
N HIS A 291 21.10 -20.34 -18.34
CA HIS A 291 21.29 -19.50 -17.15
C HIS A 291 20.48 -18.19 -17.16
N GLN A 292 19.45 -18.09 -17.99
CA GLN A 292 18.62 -16.88 -18.12
C GLN A 292 17.26 -17.05 -17.45
N ARG A 293 16.87 -16.04 -16.66
CA ARG A 293 15.63 -16.03 -15.89
C ARG A 293 14.79 -14.81 -16.22
N LYS A 294 13.55 -15.07 -16.62
CA LYS A 294 12.54 -14.05 -16.93
C LYS A 294 11.92 -13.56 -15.63
N VAL A 295 11.91 -12.25 -15.45
CA VAL A 295 11.32 -11.57 -14.29
C VAL A 295 10.35 -10.52 -14.80
N VAL A 296 9.11 -10.56 -14.33
CA VAL A 296 8.14 -9.48 -14.54
C VAL A 296 8.32 -8.47 -13.43
N VAL A 297 8.56 -7.23 -13.81
CA VAL A 297 8.67 -6.10 -12.88
C VAL A 297 7.43 -5.25 -13.03
N THR A 298 6.68 -5.08 -11.95
CA THR A 298 5.53 -4.19 -11.87
C THR A 298 5.85 -3.04 -10.93
N ILE A 299 5.83 -1.83 -11.45
CA ILE A 299 6.07 -0.60 -10.70
C ILE A 299 4.74 0.16 -10.57
N GLN A 300 4.41 0.55 -9.34
CA GLN A 300 3.27 1.42 -9.05
C GLN A 300 3.73 2.57 -8.16
N GLY A 301 3.33 3.80 -8.47
CA GLY A 301 3.71 4.94 -7.64
C GLY A 301 3.31 6.28 -8.21
N SER A 302 3.55 7.33 -7.43
CA SER A 302 3.45 8.70 -7.91
C SER A 302 4.68 9.04 -8.75
N THR A 303 4.47 9.73 -9.86
CA THR A 303 5.56 10.25 -10.68
C THR A 303 6.02 11.62 -10.16
N ALA A 304 7.23 12.01 -10.52
CA ALA A 304 7.72 13.36 -10.25
C ALA A 304 7.01 14.39 -11.13
#